data_AF-A0A1J4UWU3-F1
#
_entry.id   AF-A0A1J4UWU3-F1
#
_cell.length_a   1.000
_cell.length_b   1.000
_cell.length_c   1.000
_cell.angle_alpha   90.00
_cell.angle_beta   90.00
_cell.angle_gamma   90.00
#
_symmetry.space_group_name_H-M   'P 1'
#
loop_
_entity.id
_entity.type
_entity.pdbx_description
1 polymer ?
#
loop_
_entity_poly.entity_id
_entity_poly.type
_entity_poly.pdbx_seq_one_letter_code
_entity_poly.pdbx_strand_id
1 'polypeptide(L)'
;MITSNRNSVSHDKKIMLNVFFVKTGKKLNVIILIMHRCWNCGKVTGIMGRPARTDDCPYCRAELRCCRGCKFYDANLSGQCSEERAEPLPEKEKVNFCDFFVAVEINAPESKEGWVIRSNNLPNVEKAKTALDKLFGNK
;
A
#
# COMPACT_ATOMS: atom_id res chain seq x y z
N MET A 1 17.18 24.15 39.90
CA MET A 1 16.19 23.23 39.30
C MET A 1 16.81 22.60 38.08
N ILE A 2 16.93 21.27 38.12
CA ILE A 2 17.88 20.45 37.37
C ILE A 2 17.29 20.05 36.00
N THR A 3 18.09 20.35 34.97
CA THR A 3 18.28 19.78 33.62
C THR A 3 17.24 18.83 32.99
N SER A 4 16.95 19.14 31.72
CA SER A 4 16.76 18.27 30.56
C SER A 4 16.88 16.75 30.77
N ASN A 5 15.88 15.98 30.33
CA ASN A 5 16.16 14.64 29.81
C ASN A 5 15.21 14.27 28.66
N ARG A 6 15.81 13.99 27.49
CA ARG A 6 15.16 13.39 26.33
C ARG A 6 15.04 11.90 26.62
N ASN A 7 13.85 11.34 26.59
CA ASN A 7 13.68 9.89 26.44
C ASN A 7 12.75 9.60 25.27
N SER A 8 13.39 9.24 24.16
CA SER A 8 12.86 8.44 23.08
C SER A 8 12.21 7.16 23.62
N VAL A 9 10.94 6.92 23.32
CA VAL A 9 10.30 5.63 23.57
C VAL A 9 9.70 5.10 22.27
N SER A 10 10.47 4.16 21.73
CA SER A 10 10.15 3.03 20.86
C SER A 10 8.84 3.03 20.09
N HIS A 11 9.01 2.96 18.77
CA HIS A 11 8.05 2.43 17.82
C HIS A 11 7.75 0.95 18.14
N ASP A 12 6.82 0.68 19.04
CA ASP A 12 6.31 -0.68 19.26
C ASP A 12 4.83 -0.62 19.65
N LYS A 13 4.01 -0.10 18.73
CA LYS A 13 2.57 -0.37 18.76
C LYS A 13 2.34 -1.75 18.16
N LYS A 14 2.63 -2.79 18.97
CA LYS A 14 2.06 -4.13 18.80
C LYS A 14 0.56 -3.97 18.61
N ILE A 15 0.11 -4.17 17.38
CA ILE A 15 -1.31 -4.30 17.04
C ILE A 15 -1.77 -5.59 17.72
N MET A 16 -2.36 -5.45 18.90
CA MET A 16 -3.05 -6.52 19.61
C MET A 16 -4.30 -6.91 18.82
N LEU A 17 -4.14 -7.83 17.87
CA LEU A 17 -5.27 -8.50 17.22
C LEU A 17 -5.75 -9.60 18.18
N ASN A 18 -6.70 -9.29 19.05
CA ASN A 18 -7.43 -10.30 19.81
C ASN A 18 -8.34 -11.08 18.86
N VAL A 19 -7.86 -12.21 18.34
CA VAL A 19 -8.67 -13.12 17.52
C VAL A 19 -9.16 -14.27 18.41
N PHE A 20 -10.41 -14.20 18.84
CA PHE A 20 -11.11 -15.34 19.43
C PHE A 20 -11.41 -16.38 18.33
N PHE A 21 -10.75 -17.54 18.38
CA PHE A 21 -11.05 -18.66 17.51
C PHE A 21 -12.17 -19.53 18.10
N VAL A 22 -13.40 -19.34 17.63
CA VAL A 22 -14.47 -20.35 17.80
C VAL A 22 -14.38 -21.33 16.63
N LYS A 23 -13.87 -22.55 16.89
CA LYS A 23 -13.91 -23.67 15.94
C LYS A 23 -15.36 -24.13 15.77
N THR A 24 -16.03 -23.69 14.71
CA THR A 24 -17.18 -24.42 14.13
C THR A 24 -17.12 -24.29 12.60
N GLY A 25 -17.26 -25.40 11.88
CA GLY A 25 -17.10 -25.48 10.43
C GLY A 25 -18.03 -24.52 9.69
N LYS A 26 -17.47 -23.59 8.92
CA LYS A 26 -18.21 -22.57 8.18
C LYS A 26 -17.41 -22.18 6.94
N LYS A 27 -18.12 -21.86 5.85
CA LYS A 27 -17.63 -21.22 4.61
C LYS A 27 -16.41 -20.34 4.90
N LEU A 28 -15.34 -20.50 4.12
CA LEU A 28 -14.24 -19.53 4.10
C LEU A 28 -14.84 -18.18 3.69
N ASN A 29 -15.15 -17.34 4.68
CA ASN A 29 -15.38 -15.92 4.45
C ASN A 29 -14.01 -15.35 4.12
N VAL A 30 -13.72 -15.19 2.83
CA VAL A 30 -12.50 -14.57 2.34
C VAL A 30 -12.54 -13.10 2.76
N ILE A 31 -11.91 -12.78 3.89
CA ILE A 31 -11.72 -11.39 4.31
C ILE A 31 -10.56 -10.84 3.47
N ILE A 32 -10.88 -10.23 2.34
CA ILE A 32 -9.90 -9.51 1.52
C ILE A 32 -9.44 -8.30 2.34
N LEU A 33 -8.23 -8.37 2.89
CA LEU A 33 -7.59 -7.24 3.55
C LEU A 33 -7.00 -6.33 2.47
N ILE A 34 -7.71 -5.23 2.20
CA ILE A 34 -7.25 -4.18 1.29
C ILE A 34 -6.22 -3.32 2.03
N MET A 35 -4.99 -3.31 1.54
CA MET A 35 -3.88 -2.52 2.11
C MET A 35 -3.30 -1.56 1.08
N HIS A 36 -2.79 -0.42 1.53
CA HIS A 36 -2.28 0.62 0.64
C HIS A 36 -0.76 0.71 0.57
N ARG A 37 -0.24 0.94 -0.64
CA ARG A 37 1.16 1.32 -0.87
C ARG A 37 1.31 2.83 -0.78
N CYS A 38 2.36 3.31 -0.13
CA CYS A 38 2.73 4.72 -0.21
C CYS A 38 3.24 5.05 -1.62
N TRP A 39 2.68 6.09 -2.23
CA TRP A 39 3.10 6.60 -3.53
C TRP A 39 4.55 7.12 -3.54
N ASN A 40 5.01 7.69 -2.41
CA ASN A 40 6.32 8.32 -2.32
C ASN A 40 7.42 7.28 -2.02
N CYS A 41 7.27 6.49 -0.95
CA CYS A 41 8.33 5.56 -0.53
C CYS A 41 8.11 4.10 -0.95
N GLY A 42 6.99 3.78 -1.59
CA GLY A 42 6.69 2.43 -2.10
C GLY A 42 6.39 1.37 -1.04
N LYS A 43 6.47 1.68 0.25
CA LYS A 43 6.21 0.73 1.35
C LYS A 43 4.72 0.54 1.61
N VAL A 44 4.36 -0.64 2.11
CA VAL A 44 2.99 -0.96 2.52
C VAL A 44 2.69 -0.29 3.85
N THR A 45 1.66 0.54 3.87
CA THR A 45 1.34 1.46 4.97
C THR A 45 0.68 0.78 6.17
N GLY A 46 0.08 -0.40 5.96
CA GLY A 46 -0.74 -1.08 6.98
C GLY A 46 -2.11 -0.43 7.22
N ILE A 47 -2.46 0.62 6.47
CA ILE A 47 -3.79 1.21 6.50
C ILE A 47 -4.74 0.31 5.72
N MET A 48 -5.83 -0.05 6.38
CA MET A 48 -6.87 -0.93 5.87
C MET A 48 -8.00 -0.13 5.24
N GLY A 49 -8.37 -0.47 4.02
CA GLY A 49 -9.42 0.24 3.27
C GLY A 49 -9.07 1.71 2.99
N ARG A 50 -10.06 2.48 2.52
CA ARG A 50 -9.87 3.84 2.00
C ARG A 50 -9.17 4.76 3.03
N PRO A 51 -7.97 5.31 2.72
CA PRO A 51 -7.27 6.23 3.61
C PRO A 51 -8.13 7.45 3.95
N ALA A 52 -8.13 7.80 5.24
CA ALA A 52 -8.69 9.03 5.74
C ALA A 52 -7.84 10.23 5.28
N ARG A 53 -8.37 11.44 5.48
CA ARG A 53 -7.67 12.68 5.11
C ARG A 53 -6.45 12.96 5.99
N THR A 54 -6.43 12.42 7.21
CA THR A 54 -5.36 12.57 8.20
C THR A 54 -4.35 11.44 8.15
N ASP A 55 -4.52 10.50 7.20
CA ASP A 55 -3.68 9.32 7.13
C ASP A 55 -2.38 9.62 6.39
N ASP A 56 -1.28 9.50 7.14
CA ASP A 56 0.07 9.66 6.64
C ASP A 56 0.78 8.30 6.55
N CYS A 57 1.74 8.22 5.63
CA CYS A 57 2.65 7.08 5.59
C CYS A 57 3.44 6.99 6.91
N PRO A 58 3.46 5.82 7.60
CA PRO A 58 4.19 5.68 8.85
C PRO A 58 5.72 5.74 8.67
N TYR A 59 6.22 5.66 7.44
CA TYR A 59 7.66 5.63 7.17
C TYR A 59 8.23 6.93 6.64
N CYS A 60 7.53 7.61 5.73
CA CYS A 60 8.00 8.86 5.12
C CYS A 60 7.09 10.05 5.39
N ARG A 61 6.02 9.87 6.17
CA ARG A 61 5.06 10.93 6.54
C ARG A 61 4.36 11.61 5.35
N ALA A 62 4.46 11.02 4.16
CA ALA A 62 3.73 11.51 3.00
C ALA A 62 2.23 11.23 3.16
N GLU A 63 1.43 12.22 2.80
CA GLU A 63 -0.03 12.16 2.85
C GLU A 63 -0.53 11.09 1.86
N LEU A 64 -1.37 10.17 2.34
CA LEU A 64 -1.80 9.00 1.56
C LEU A 64 -3.00 9.32 0.67
N ARG A 65 -3.88 10.21 1.13
CA ARG A 65 -5.01 10.72 0.35
C ARG A 65 -4.59 11.92 -0.50
N CYS A 66 -3.76 11.69 -1.51
CA CYS A 66 -3.35 12.71 -2.49
C CYS A 66 -3.60 12.22 -3.93
N CYS A 67 -3.45 13.09 -4.93
CA CYS A 67 -3.63 12.68 -6.32
C CYS A 67 -2.66 11.54 -6.68
N ARG A 68 -1.39 11.63 -6.31
CA ARG A 68 -0.42 10.55 -6.57
C ARG A 68 -0.75 9.22 -5.87
N GLY A 69 -1.55 9.25 -4.80
CA GLY A 69 -2.05 8.05 -4.13
C GLY A 69 -3.32 7.47 -4.76
N CYS A 70 -3.88 8.13 -5.78
CA CYS A 70 -5.11 7.75 -6.46
C CYS A 70 -4.84 6.81 -7.65
N LYS A 71 -5.72 5.83 -7.87
CA LYS A 71 -5.70 4.93 -9.03
C LYS A 71 -5.92 5.68 -10.36
N PHE A 72 -6.62 6.81 -10.33
CA PHE A 72 -6.92 7.62 -11.52
C PHE A 72 -5.82 8.62 -11.90
N TYR A 73 -4.73 8.70 -11.12
CA TYR A 73 -3.65 9.62 -11.43
C TYR A 73 -2.79 9.06 -12.56
N ASP A 74 -2.63 9.88 -13.62
CA ASP A 74 -1.75 9.60 -14.74
C ASP A 74 -0.95 10.87 -15.06
N ALA A 75 0.37 10.80 -14.97
CA ALA A 75 1.24 11.95 -15.20
C ALA A 75 1.23 12.45 -16.66
N ASN A 76 0.75 11.62 -17.60
CA ASN A 76 0.74 11.93 -19.03
C ASN A 76 -0.55 12.62 -19.51
N LEU A 77 -1.59 12.65 -18.68
CA LEU A 77 -2.86 13.29 -19.03
C LEU A 77 -2.86 14.79 -18.73
N SER A 78 -3.60 15.55 -19.55
CA SER A 78 -3.91 16.94 -19.24
C SER A 78 -4.70 17.02 -17.93
N GLY A 79 -4.18 17.76 -16.94
CA GLY A 79 -4.75 17.80 -15.59
C GLY A 79 -4.36 16.62 -14.68
N GLN A 80 -3.65 15.63 -15.22
CA GLN A 80 -3.07 14.48 -14.52
C GLN A 80 -4.10 13.57 -13.79
N CYS A 81 -5.29 13.45 -14.36
CA CYS A 81 -6.37 12.59 -13.86
C CYS A 81 -7.12 11.97 -15.03
N SER A 82 -7.41 10.67 -14.95
CA SER A 82 -8.20 9.95 -15.97
C SER A 82 -9.71 10.08 -15.78
N GLU A 83 -10.17 10.53 -14.61
CA GLU A 83 -11.59 10.81 -14.36
C GLU A 83 -11.90 12.25 -14.81
N GLU A 84 -12.67 12.37 -15.90
CA GLU A 84 -12.99 13.66 -16.54
C GLU A 84 -13.87 14.56 -15.65
N ARG A 85 -14.69 13.97 -14.77
CA ARG A 85 -15.56 14.73 -13.85
C ARG A 85 -14.83 15.23 -12.62
N ALA A 86 -13.60 14.77 -12.38
CA ALA A 86 -12.82 15.19 -11.23
C ALA A 86 -12.23 16.58 -11.46
N GLU A 87 -12.35 17.44 -10.45
CA GLU A 87 -11.73 18.77 -10.50
C GLU A 87 -10.19 18.66 -10.47
N PRO A 88 -9.48 19.32 -11.38
CA PRO A 88 -8.02 19.29 -11.41
C PRO A 88 -7.43 20.06 -10.23
N LEU A 89 -6.62 19.37 -9.41
CA LEU A 89 -5.94 19.97 -8.27
C LEU A 89 -4.51 20.42 -8.63
N PRO A 90 -4.01 21.58 -8.17
CA PRO A 90 -2.64 22.02 -8.46
C PRO A 90 -1.59 21.18 -7.73
N GLU A 91 -1.79 20.92 -6.44
CA GLU A 91 -0.85 20.18 -5.60
C GLU A 91 -1.18 18.68 -5.60
N LYS A 92 -0.45 17.89 -6.40
CA LYS A 92 -0.71 16.46 -6.58
C LYS A 92 -0.22 15.57 -5.43
N GLU A 93 0.67 16.11 -4.62
CA GLU A 93 1.34 15.43 -3.51
C GLU A 93 0.70 15.73 -2.16
N LYS A 94 -0.24 16.68 -2.13
CA LYS A 94 -0.97 17.09 -0.93
C LYS A 94 -2.33 16.40 -0.77
N VAL A 95 -2.88 16.46 0.45
CA VAL A 95 -4.21 15.98 0.79
C VAL A 95 -5.22 16.56 -0.20
N ASN A 96 -5.97 15.67 -0.85
CA ASN A 96 -7.06 16.05 -1.72
C ASN A 96 -8.43 15.84 -1.07
N PHE A 97 -9.39 16.63 -1.56
CA PHE A 97 -10.80 16.54 -1.16
C PHE A 97 -11.67 15.90 -2.24
N CYS A 98 -11.06 15.33 -3.28
CA CYS A 98 -11.75 14.71 -4.39
C CYS A 98 -12.65 13.54 -3.93
N ASP A 99 -13.91 13.59 -4.35
CA ASP A 99 -14.90 12.54 -4.04
C ASP A 99 -14.66 11.25 -4.83
N PHE A 100 -14.10 11.40 -6.05
CA PHE A 100 -13.70 10.31 -6.93
C PHE A 100 -12.39 9.62 -6.50
N PHE A 101 -11.79 10.02 -5.38
CA PHE A 101 -10.53 9.43 -4.93
C PHE A 101 -10.64 7.92 -4.66
N VAL A 102 -9.89 7.11 -5.40
CA VAL A 102 -9.76 5.67 -5.15
C VAL A 102 -8.29 5.39 -4.87
N ALA A 103 -7.97 4.95 -3.67
CA ALA A 103 -6.59 4.68 -3.30
C ALA A 103 -6.04 3.48 -4.08
N VAL A 104 -4.73 3.48 -4.37
CA VAL A 104 -4.07 2.33 -4.99
C VAL A 104 -4.03 1.18 -3.98
N GLU A 105 -4.79 0.14 -4.26
CA GLU A 105 -4.92 -1.06 -3.42
C GLU A 105 -3.84 -2.09 -3.79
N ILE A 106 -3.28 -2.72 -2.76
CA ILE A 106 -2.57 -3.98 -2.91
C ILE A 106 -3.51 -5.05 -2.38
N ASN A 107 -3.90 -5.98 -3.26
CA ASN A 107 -4.54 -7.22 -2.82
C ASN A 107 -3.50 -8.00 -2.02
N ALA A 108 -3.68 -8.09 -0.69
CA ALA A 108 -2.91 -9.03 0.09
C ALA A 108 -3.22 -10.45 -0.42
N PRO A 109 -2.22 -11.28 -0.75
CA PRO A 109 -2.49 -12.66 -1.12
C PRO A 109 -3.17 -13.37 0.04
N GLU A 110 -4.23 -14.12 -0.25
CA GLU A 110 -5.08 -14.84 0.71
C GLU A 110 -4.39 -16.06 1.37
N SER A 111 -3.06 -16.10 1.44
CA SER A 111 -2.36 -17.26 1.97
C SER A 111 -2.23 -17.20 3.49
N LYS A 112 -2.43 -18.34 4.15
CA LYS A 112 -2.21 -18.60 5.60
C LYS A 112 -0.79 -18.33 6.11
N GLU A 113 0.08 -17.75 5.30
CA GLU A 113 1.38 -17.24 5.69
C GLU A 113 1.41 -15.79 5.22
N GLY A 114 1.52 -14.87 6.18
CA GLY A 114 1.36 -13.44 5.97
C GLY A 114 2.36 -12.84 4.99
N TRP A 115 2.30 -11.52 4.86
CA TRP A 115 3.10 -10.71 3.96
C TRP A 115 4.61 -11.02 4.06
N VAL A 116 5.10 -11.96 3.23
CA VAL A 116 6.53 -12.20 3.06
C VAL A 116 7.06 -11.15 2.09
N ILE A 117 7.78 -10.16 2.60
CA ILE A 117 8.70 -9.37 1.79
C ILE A 117 9.77 -10.34 1.29
N ARG A 118 9.62 -10.88 0.08
CA ARG A 118 10.61 -11.78 -0.51
C ARG A 118 11.82 -10.97 -0.97
N SER A 119 12.82 -10.84 -0.12
CA SER A 119 14.20 -10.87 -0.61
C SER A 119 14.54 -12.34 -0.86
N ASN A 120 14.67 -12.69 -2.13
CA ASN A 120 15.46 -13.81 -2.65
C ASN A 120 14.93 -15.25 -2.56
N ASN A 121 13.65 -15.52 -2.87
CA ASN A 121 13.25 -16.82 -3.43
C ASN A 121 11.83 -16.77 -4.03
N LEU A 122 11.71 -16.53 -5.35
CA LEU A 122 10.47 -16.76 -6.10
C LEU A 122 10.65 -18.02 -6.97
N PRO A 123 9.86 -19.09 -6.80
CA PRO A 123 9.99 -20.37 -7.51
C PRO A 123 9.61 -20.32 -9.01
N ASN A 124 9.40 -19.11 -9.55
CA ASN A 124 9.02 -18.89 -10.94
C ASN A 124 9.98 -17.94 -11.68
N VAL A 125 11.03 -17.44 -11.01
CA VAL A 125 12.04 -16.59 -11.65
C VAL A 125 12.91 -17.41 -12.60
N GLU A 126 13.28 -18.64 -12.24
CA GLU A 126 14.04 -19.52 -13.14
C GLU A 126 13.24 -19.88 -14.39
N LYS A 127 11.97 -20.27 -14.25
CA LYS A 127 11.10 -20.55 -15.41
C LYS A 127 10.91 -19.32 -16.29
N ALA A 128 10.74 -18.14 -15.70
CA ALA A 128 10.64 -16.89 -16.44
C ALA A 128 11.95 -16.52 -17.15
N LYS A 129 13.10 -16.72 -16.50
CA LYS A 129 14.42 -16.53 -17.11
C LYS A 129 14.64 -17.49 -18.26
N THR A 130 14.38 -18.79 -18.07
CA THR A 130 14.53 -19.80 -19.12
C THR A 130 13.56 -19.56 -20.28
N ALA A 131 12.33 -19.08 -20.02
CA ALA A 131 11.40 -18.71 -21.08
C ALA A 131 11.88 -17.47 -21.85
N LEU A 132 12.42 -16.47 -21.15
CA LEU A 132 13.00 -15.26 -21.75
C LEU A 132 14.23 -15.61 -22.59
N ASP A 133 15.14 -16.44 -22.06
CA ASP A 133 16.34 -16.92 -22.77
C ASP A 133 16.00 -17.75 -24.00
N LYS A 134 14.88 -18.48 -24.00
CA LYS A 134 14.38 -19.19 -25.19
C LYS A 134 13.80 -18.26 -26.25
N LEU A 135 13.25 -17.12 -25.84
CA LEU A 135 12.63 -16.14 -26.74
C LEU A 135 13.65 -15.17 -27.34
N PHE A 136 14.70 -14.83 -26.57
CA PHE A 136 15.68 -13.82 -26.93
C PHE A 136 17.12 -14.35 -27.02
N GLY A 137 17.33 -15.63 -26.74
CA GLY A 137 18.60 -16.30 -26.97
C GLY A 137 18.80 -16.58 -28.45
N ASN A 138 19.54 -15.69 -29.12
CA ASN A 138 20.58 -16.06 -30.07
C ASN A 138 21.41 -14.84 -30.49
N LYS A 139 22.65 -14.78 -29.97
CA LYS A 139 23.88 -14.89 -30.76
C LYS A 139 25.05 -15.22 -29.85
#